data_AF-A0A8J7JDB0-F1
#
_entry.id   AF-A0A8J7JDB0-F1
#
_cell.length_a   1.000
_cell.length_b   1.000
_cell.length_c   1.000
_cell.angle_alpha   90.00
_cell.angle_beta   90.00
_cell.angle_gamma   90.00
#
_symmetry.space_group_name_H-M   'P 1'
#
loop_
_entity.id
_entity.type
_entity.pdbx_description
1 polymer ?
#
loop_
_entity_poly.entity_id
_entity_poly.type
_entity_poly.pdbx_seq_one_letter_code
_entity_poly.pdbx_strand_id
1 'polypeptide(L)'
;PPAPSGESTAAAAAPEPPPPAQPLFDADLGERLLAYVATLNLPQGQVDRAAESIENRFAFDANAVTRATLTANQQAWAAAIRQEPGLADLSPEINRTDFSTVYPQRVCLSEAPGAITIGALVNPDGTWRGEPTLLRSSGYGALDAKALREIKRHRFDPAEGIQAYTLTVETTVDYGPRPCIEPHPRV
;
A
#
# COMPACT_ATOMS: atom_id res chain seq x y z
N PRO A 1 -55.06 58.51 5.93
CA PRO A 1 -54.55 58.10 7.26
C PRO A 1 -54.09 56.64 7.26
N PRO A 2 -52.77 56.36 7.26
CA PRO A 2 -52.26 55.00 7.39
C PRO A 2 -52.12 54.62 8.89
N ALA A 3 -52.52 53.39 9.21
CA ALA A 3 -52.17 52.71 10.46
C ALA A 3 -51.06 51.67 10.15
N PRO A 4 -50.10 51.44 11.07
CA PRO A 4 -48.88 50.70 10.75
C PRO A 4 -48.97 49.19 11.04
N SER A 5 -48.25 48.47 10.19
CA SER A 5 -47.45 47.26 10.39
C SER A 5 -47.67 46.41 11.65
N GLY A 6 -48.22 45.21 11.45
CA GLY A 6 -47.96 44.05 12.31
C GLY A 6 -46.89 43.17 11.67
N GLU A 7 -45.62 43.33 12.08
CA GLU A 7 -44.55 42.38 11.78
C GLU A 7 -44.68 41.17 12.70
N SER A 8 -45.09 40.04 12.11
CA SER A 8 -45.09 38.73 12.75
C SER A 8 -43.69 38.13 12.65
N THR A 9 -42.85 38.39 13.64
CA THR A 9 -41.55 37.72 13.79
C THR A 9 -41.77 36.28 14.26
N ALA A 10 -41.88 35.36 13.32
CA ALA A 10 -41.78 33.93 13.60
C ALA A 10 -40.34 33.63 14.05
N ALA A 11 -40.17 33.30 15.33
CA ALA A 11 -38.90 32.84 15.87
C ALA A 11 -38.51 31.51 15.19
N ALA A 12 -37.43 31.54 14.42
CA ALA A 12 -36.82 30.34 13.85
C ALA A 12 -36.30 29.46 15.00
N ALA A 13 -36.84 28.25 15.12
CA ALA A 13 -36.32 27.22 16.02
C ALA A 13 -34.87 26.89 15.61
N ALA A 14 -33.95 26.92 16.57
CA ALA A 14 -32.58 26.51 16.37
C ALA A 14 -32.50 25.03 15.95
N PRO A 15 -31.61 24.65 15.02
CA PRO A 15 -31.41 23.24 14.67
C PRO A 15 -30.91 22.46 15.89
N GLU A 16 -31.51 21.30 16.15
CA GLU A 16 -31.05 20.39 17.20
C GLU A 16 -29.60 19.98 16.96
N PRO A 17 -28.78 19.87 18.02
CA PRO A 17 -27.42 19.36 17.90
C PRO A 17 -27.45 17.92 17.39
N PRO A 18 -26.50 17.53 16.51
CA PRO A 18 -26.43 16.16 16.01
C PRO A 18 -26.27 15.18 17.18
N PRO A 19 -26.88 13.98 17.10
CA PRO A 19 -26.76 12.98 18.15
C PRO A 19 -25.28 12.62 18.38
N PRO A 20 -24.89 12.31 19.63
CA PRO A 20 -23.52 11.92 19.93
C PRO A 20 -23.15 10.71 19.06
N ALA A 21 -21.99 10.80 18.39
CA ALA A 21 -21.46 9.72 17.58
C ALA A 21 -21.30 8.48 18.47
N GLN A 22 -22.06 7.43 18.18
CA GLN A 22 -21.91 6.15 18.87
C GLN A 22 -20.53 5.59 18.54
N PRO A 23 -19.79 5.08 19.54
CA PRO A 23 -18.51 4.45 19.27
C PRO A 23 -18.73 3.24 18.35
N LEU A 24 -17.94 3.16 17.28
CA LEU A 24 -17.98 2.10 16.27
C LEU A 24 -17.70 0.69 16.85
N PHE A 25 -17.24 0.59 18.09
CA PHE A 25 -16.96 -0.65 18.79
C PHE A 25 -17.41 -0.57 20.24
N ASP A 26 -17.98 -1.67 20.75
CA ASP A 26 -18.31 -1.82 22.16
C ASP A 26 -17.03 -1.71 23.02
N ALA A 27 -17.14 -1.02 24.16
CA ALA A 27 -16.02 -0.81 25.08
C ALA A 27 -15.41 -2.12 25.61
N ASP A 28 -16.16 -3.22 25.58
CA ASP A 28 -15.78 -4.53 26.06
C ASP A 28 -15.27 -5.49 24.96
N LEU A 29 -15.24 -5.05 23.69
CA LEU A 29 -14.74 -5.86 22.58
C LEU A 29 -13.30 -6.33 22.81
N GLY A 30 -12.47 -5.48 23.44
CA GLY A 30 -11.10 -5.83 23.81
C GLY A 30 -11.01 -6.98 24.80
N GLU A 31 -11.82 -6.96 25.86
CA GLU A 31 -11.87 -8.04 26.86
C GLU A 31 -12.44 -9.32 26.25
N ARG A 32 -13.49 -9.22 25.43
CA ARG A 32 -14.06 -10.36 24.70
C ARG A 32 -13.05 -10.98 23.73
N LEU A 33 -12.25 -10.18 23.03
CA LEU A 33 -11.20 -10.67 22.15
C LEU A 33 -10.06 -11.34 22.94
N LEU A 34 -9.65 -10.78 24.08
CA LEU A 34 -8.64 -11.40 24.94
C LEU A 34 -9.13 -12.72 25.54
N ALA A 35 -10.37 -12.76 26.02
CA ALA A 35 -11.00 -13.99 26.50
C ALA A 35 -11.14 -15.01 25.38
N TYR A 36 -11.55 -14.59 24.17
CA TYR A 36 -11.62 -15.46 23.00
C TYR A 36 -10.24 -16.05 22.67
N VAL A 37 -9.20 -15.22 22.57
CA VAL A 37 -7.82 -15.67 22.32
C VAL A 37 -7.35 -16.65 23.41
N ALA A 38 -7.67 -16.39 24.68
CA ALA A 38 -7.36 -17.31 25.77
C ALA A 38 -8.09 -18.65 25.62
N THR A 39 -9.34 -18.65 25.12
CA THR A 39 -10.10 -19.89 24.85
C THR A 39 -9.64 -20.65 23.61
N LEU A 40 -8.93 -20.01 22.67
CA LEU A 40 -8.39 -20.70 21.50
C LEU A 40 -7.34 -21.76 21.88
N ASN A 41 -6.76 -21.66 23.08
CA ASN A 41 -5.81 -22.62 23.65
C ASN A 41 -4.79 -23.11 22.60
N LEU A 42 -4.26 -22.15 21.82
CA LEU A 42 -3.48 -22.44 20.62
C LEU A 42 -2.24 -23.25 21.02
N PRO A 43 -1.99 -24.41 20.40
CA PRO A 43 -0.77 -25.17 20.64
C PRO A 43 0.43 -24.26 20.39
N GLN A 44 1.47 -24.32 21.25
CA GLN A 44 2.59 -23.38 21.12
C GLN A 44 3.23 -23.39 19.74
N GLY A 45 3.39 -24.57 19.14
CA GLY A 45 3.92 -24.69 17.77
C GLY A 45 3.04 -24.05 16.67
N GLN A 46 1.77 -23.68 16.93
CA GLN A 46 0.99 -22.85 16.01
C GLN A 46 1.29 -21.36 16.19
N VAL A 47 1.46 -20.91 17.43
CA VAL A 47 1.84 -19.54 17.75
C VAL A 47 3.24 -19.25 17.23
N ASP A 48 4.19 -20.16 17.45
CA ASP A 48 5.58 -20.03 16.95
C ASP A 48 5.62 -19.93 15.42
N ARG A 49 4.86 -20.78 14.71
CA ARG A 49 4.75 -20.71 13.25
C ARG A 49 4.10 -19.42 12.75
N ALA A 50 3.13 -18.89 13.50
CA ALA A 50 2.51 -17.62 13.15
C ALA A 50 3.49 -16.45 13.35
N ALA A 51 4.25 -16.46 14.44
CA ALA A 51 5.31 -15.48 14.70
C ALA A 51 6.39 -15.54 13.61
N GLU A 52 6.91 -16.73 13.31
CA GLU A 52 7.90 -16.94 12.25
C GLU A 52 7.37 -16.49 10.87
N SER A 53 6.10 -16.78 10.57
CA SER A 53 5.48 -16.31 9.32
C SER A 53 5.37 -14.79 9.24
N ILE A 54 5.17 -14.10 10.38
CA ILE A 54 5.13 -12.64 10.43
C ILE A 54 6.54 -12.09 10.27
N GLU A 55 7.51 -12.63 10.99
CA GLU A 55 8.93 -12.25 10.91
C GLU A 55 9.47 -12.40 9.48
N ASN A 56 9.28 -13.58 8.87
CA ASN A 56 9.72 -13.83 7.50
C ASN A 56 9.07 -12.89 6.48
N ARG A 57 7.82 -12.47 6.73
CA ARG A 57 7.10 -11.54 5.85
C ARG A 57 7.62 -10.10 5.93
N PHE A 58 8.17 -9.71 7.07
CA PHE A 58 8.72 -8.37 7.33
C PHE A 58 10.23 -8.40 7.58
N ALA A 59 10.92 -9.45 7.13
CA ALA A 59 12.37 -9.51 7.15
C ALA A 59 12.92 -8.48 6.14
N PHE A 60 13.79 -7.58 6.64
CA PHE A 60 14.36 -6.53 5.81
C PHE A 60 15.54 -7.02 4.99
N ASP A 61 15.51 -6.77 3.68
CA ASP A 61 16.65 -6.99 2.77
C ASP A 61 17.29 -5.65 2.36
N ALA A 62 18.41 -5.33 3.00
CA ALA A 62 19.19 -4.13 2.72
C ALA A 62 19.84 -4.14 1.32
N ASN A 63 20.11 -5.30 0.73
CA ASN A 63 20.71 -5.38 -0.61
C ASN A 63 19.67 -5.04 -1.68
N ALA A 64 18.41 -5.36 -1.45
CA ALA A 64 17.33 -5.16 -2.40
C ALA A 64 16.91 -3.68 -2.59
N VAL A 65 17.26 -2.80 -1.63
CA VAL A 65 16.94 -1.35 -1.69
C VAL A 65 18.02 -0.50 -2.36
N THR A 66 19.16 -1.08 -2.73
CA THR A 66 20.31 -0.30 -3.22
C THR A 66 20.14 0.19 -4.66
N ARG A 67 20.84 1.29 -4.99
CA ARG A 67 20.95 1.79 -6.38
C ARG A 67 21.67 0.81 -7.30
N ALA A 68 22.64 0.06 -6.76
CA ALA A 68 23.37 -0.95 -7.51
C ALA A 68 22.42 -2.08 -7.98
N THR A 69 21.59 -2.59 -7.08
CA THR A 69 20.55 -3.59 -7.40
C THR A 69 19.56 -3.05 -8.44
N LEU A 70 19.07 -1.82 -8.28
CA LEU A 70 18.20 -1.19 -9.28
C LEU A 70 18.85 -1.16 -10.66
N THR A 71 20.10 -0.72 -10.75
CA THR A 71 20.84 -0.59 -12.01
C THR A 71 21.02 -1.96 -12.68
N ALA A 72 21.43 -2.97 -11.91
CA ALA A 72 21.61 -4.33 -12.40
C ALA A 72 20.29 -4.92 -12.92
N ASN A 73 19.21 -4.78 -12.15
CA ASN A 73 17.90 -5.30 -12.53
C ASN A 73 17.31 -4.56 -13.74
N GLN A 74 17.48 -3.24 -13.83
CA GLN A 74 17.07 -2.45 -14.98
C GLN A 74 17.78 -2.89 -16.26
N GLN A 75 19.10 -3.12 -16.19
CA GLN A 75 19.88 -3.59 -17.34
C GLN A 75 19.45 -4.99 -17.78
N ALA A 76 19.27 -5.91 -16.82
CA ALA A 76 18.80 -7.27 -17.10
C ALA A 76 17.40 -7.27 -17.73
N TRP A 77 16.48 -6.49 -17.16
CA TRP A 77 15.11 -6.35 -17.67
C TRP A 77 15.07 -5.74 -19.08
N ALA A 78 15.79 -4.63 -19.32
CA ALA A 78 15.88 -4.02 -20.64
C ALA A 78 16.52 -4.96 -21.67
N ALA A 79 17.54 -5.73 -21.29
CA ALA A 79 18.14 -6.73 -22.16
C ALA A 79 17.15 -7.86 -22.50
N ALA A 80 16.34 -8.31 -21.55
CA ALA A 80 15.30 -9.31 -21.78
C ALA A 80 14.22 -8.81 -22.75
N ILE A 81 13.75 -7.56 -22.59
CA ILE A 81 12.76 -6.96 -23.51
C ILE A 81 13.26 -6.96 -24.95
N ARG A 82 14.53 -6.59 -25.17
CA ARG A 82 15.09 -6.50 -26.52
C ARG A 82 15.24 -7.85 -27.22
N GLN A 83 15.19 -8.96 -26.48
CA GLN A 83 15.16 -10.30 -27.04
C GLN A 83 13.76 -10.72 -27.51
N GLU A 84 12.71 -10.00 -27.11
CA GLU A 84 11.36 -10.27 -27.60
C GLU A 84 11.18 -9.79 -29.05
N PRO A 85 10.60 -10.62 -29.94
CA PRO A 85 10.34 -10.23 -31.32
C PRO A 85 9.49 -8.95 -31.41
N GLY A 86 10.00 -7.97 -32.16
CA GLY A 86 9.32 -6.68 -32.38
C GLY A 86 9.54 -5.64 -31.28
N LEU A 87 10.37 -5.92 -30.27
CA LEU A 87 10.65 -5.00 -29.15
C LEU A 87 12.13 -4.56 -29.06
N ALA A 88 12.95 -4.90 -30.04
CA ALA A 88 14.40 -4.65 -30.02
C ALA A 88 14.78 -3.17 -29.82
N ASP A 89 13.97 -2.25 -30.34
CA ASP A 89 14.21 -0.81 -30.28
C ASP A 89 13.52 -0.12 -29.09
N LEU A 90 12.80 -0.86 -28.24
CA LEU A 90 12.19 -0.26 -27.05
C LEU A 90 13.27 0.20 -26.08
N SER A 91 13.13 1.45 -25.66
CA SER A 91 13.91 2.04 -24.56
C SER A 91 12.97 2.31 -23.40
N PRO A 92 13.25 1.77 -22.20
CA PRO A 92 12.43 2.10 -21.04
C PRO A 92 12.46 3.59 -20.72
N GLU A 93 11.27 4.16 -20.54
CA GLU A 93 11.08 5.55 -20.16
C GLU A 93 10.65 5.66 -18.69
N ILE A 94 11.00 6.77 -18.04
CA ILE A 94 10.50 7.05 -16.69
C ILE A 94 9.08 7.58 -16.82
N ASN A 95 8.12 6.82 -16.33
CA ASN A 95 6.75 7.30 -16.19
C ASN A 95 6.61 7.96 -14.80
N ARG A 96 6.19 9.23 -14.81
CA ARG A 96 6.10 10.09 -13.62
C ARG A 96 4.70 10.13 -13.00
N THR A 97 3.82 9.21 -13.35
CA THR A 97 2.56 9.03 -12.62
C THR A 97 2.87 8.69 -11.17
N ASP A 98 2.28 9.45 -10.26
CA ASP A 98 2.45 9.24 -8.83
C ASP A 98 1.68 7.99 -8.39
N PHE A 99 2.41 6.91 -8.10
CA PHE A 99 1.86 5.73 -7.46
C PHE A 99 2.20 5.77 -5.98
N SER A 100 1.17 5.70 -5.13
CA SER A 100 1.34 5.56 -3.70
C SER A 100 0.47 4.44 -3.16
N THR A 101 0.96 3.77 -2.13
CA THR A 101 0.24 2.69 -1.47
C THR A 101 0.41 2.77 0.04
N VAL A 102 -0.67 2.48 0.76
CA VAL A 102 -0.69 2.45 2.24
C VAL A 102 -0.88 1.00 2.68
N TYR A 103 0.12 0.44 3.36
CA TYR A 103 0.04 -0.92 3.91
C TYR A 103 -0.36 -0.86 5.40
N PRO A 104 -1.59 -1.28 5.77
CA PRO A 104 -2.01 -1.32 7.16
C PRO A 104 -1.35 -2.51 7.85
N GLN A 105 -0.57 -2.25 8.90
CA GLN A 105 0.05 -3.31 9.68
C GLN A 105 0.51 -2.83 11.03
N ARG A 106 0.54 -3.71 12.02
CA ARG A 106 0.86 -3.32 13.39
C ARG A 106 2.29 -3.65 13.81
N VAL A 107 3.09 -4.36 13.03
CA VAL A 107 4.43 -4.79 13.45
C VAL A 107 5.44 -3.69 13.17
N CYS A 108 6.26 -3.29 14.13
CA CYS A 108 7.29 -2.28 13.87
C CYS A 108 8.27 -2.79 12.81
N LEU A 109 8.51 -1.99 11.76
CA LEU A 109 9.58 -2.27 10.81
C LEU A 109 10.93 -1.93 11.42
N SER A 110 11.95 -2.74 11.16
CA SER A 110 13.30 -2.52 11.66
C SER A 110 13.97 -1.30 11.01
N GLU A 111 13.66 -1.08 9.73
CA GLU A 111 14.16 0.01 8.90
C GLU A 111 13.03 0.66 8.11
N ALA A 112 13.20 1.94 7.74
CA ALA A 112 12.23 2.62 6.87
C ALA A 112 12.18 1.94 5.48
N PRO A 113 10.99 1.68 4.91
CA PRO A 113 10.89 1.14 3.56
C PRO A 113 11.55 2.05 2.52
N GLY A 114 12.28 1.44 1.58
CA GLY A 114 12.73 2.12 0.37
C GLY A 114 11.62 2.34 -0.64
N ALA A 115 11.84 3.23 -1.61
CA ALA A 115 10.94 3.40 -2.74
C ALA A 115 11.03 2.20 -3.70
N ILE A 116 9.87 1.68 -4.10
CA ILE A 116 9.76 0.52 -4.98
C ILE A 116 9.89 1.01 -6.42
N THR A 117 10.64 0.27 -7.25
CA THR A 117 10.75 0.57 -8.68
C THR A 117 10.34 -0.65 -9.49
N ILE A 118 9.46 -0.44 -10.47
CA ILE A 118 8.82 -1.49 -11.25
C ILE A 118 9.06 -1.24 -12.74
N GLY A 119 9.45 -2.29 -13.45
CA GLY A 119 9.50 -2.34 -14.91
C GLY A 119 8.16 -2.82 -15.46
N ALA A 120 7.62 -2.09 -16.43
CA ALA A 120 6.32 -2.35 -17.02
C ALA A 120 6.43 -2.38 -18.54
N LEU A 121 5.75 -3.34 -19.18
CA LEU A 121 5.45 -3.29 -20.61
C LEU A 121 3.97 -3.03 -20.78
N VAL A 122 3.62 -2.17 -21.73
CA VAL A 122 2.26 -1.68 -21.94
C VAL A 122 1.90 -1.78 -23.41
N ASN A 123 0.74 -2.36 -23.72
CA ASN A 123 0.22 -2.44 -25.08
C ASN A 123 -0.28 -1.07 -25.57
N PRO A 124 -0.45 -0.87 -26.90
CA PRO A 124 -0.95 0.39 -27.46
C PRO A 124 -2.30 0.86 -26.89
N ASP A 125 -3.13 -0.06 -26.39
CA ASP A 125 -4.44 0.23 -25.80
C ASP A 125 -4.38 0.63 -24.30
N GLY A 126 -3.16 0.75 -23.75
CA GLY A 126 -2.92 1.12 -22.36
C GLY A 126 -2.99 -0.05 -21.36
N THR A 127 -3.14 -1.29 -21.83
CA THR A 127 -3.18 -2.48 -20.96
C THR A 127 -1.77 -3.03 -20.68
N TRP A 128 -1.63 -3.77 -19.58
CA TRP A 128 -0.39 -4.47 -19.24
C TRP A 128 -0.04 -5.54 -20.28
N ARG A 129 1.21 -5.56 -20.71
CA ARG A 129 1.79 -6.63 -21.52
C ARG A 129 2.61 -7.54 -20.61
N GLY A 130 1.99 -8.63 -20.19
CA GLY A 130 2.62 -9.56 -19.25
C GLY A 130 2.67 -9.02 -17.82
N GLU A 131 3.59 -9.58 -17.04
CA GLU A 131 3.70 -9.33 -15.60
C GLU A 131 4.72 -8.20 -15.31
N PRO A 132 4.38 -7.22 -14.44
CA PRO A 132 5.33 -6.20 -14.01
C PRO A 132 6.53 -6.83 -13.29
N THR A 133 7.72 -6.31 -13.57
CA THR A 133 8.97 -6.79 -12.99
C THR A 133 9.41 -5.90 -11.85
N LEU A 134 9.73 -6.46 -10.69
CA LEU A 134 10.31 -5.72 -9.57
C LEU A 134 11.78 -5.40 -9.88
N LEU A 135 12.12 -4.11 -10.01
CA LEU A 135 13.48 -3.65 -10.29
C LEU A 135 14.21 -3.20 -9.03
N ARG A 136 13.49 -2.61 -8.07
CA ARG A 136 13.97 -2.31 -6.72
C ARG A 136 12.87 -2.56 -5.71
N SER A 137 13.22 -3.25 -4.63
CA SER A 137 12.33 -3.57 -3.51
C SER A 137 12.27 -2.41 -2.52
N SER A 138 11.21 -2.36 -1.72
CA SER A 138 11.16 -1.54 -0.50
C SER A 138 12.05 -2.08 0.62
N GLY A 139 12.66 -3.25 0.42
CA GLY A 139 13.33 -4.06 1.43
C GLY A 139 12.39 -5.02 2.16
N TYR A 140 11.09 -4.99 1.87
CA TYR A 140 10.08 -5.84 2.51
C TYR A 140 9.17 -6.48 1.46
N GLY A 141 9.26 -7.79 1.29
CA GLY A 141 8.49 -8.51 0.26
C GLY A 141 6.96 -8.34 0.40
N ALA A 142 6.45 -8.14 1.62
CA ALA A 142 5.04 -7.85 1.85
C ALA A 142 4.55 -6.54 1.23
N LEU A 143 5.37 -5.50 1.32
CA LEU A 143 5.10 -4.17 0.76
C LEU A 143 5.20 -4.25 -0.77
N ASP A 144 6.26 -4.88 -1.30
CA ASP A 144 6.44 -5.09 -2.74
C ASP A 144 5.25 -5.82 -3.36
N ALA A 145 4.81 -6.91 -2.74
CA ALA A 145 3.68 -7.68 -3.23
C ALA A 145 2.37 -6.86 -3.22
N LYS A 146 2.19 -5.96 -2.26
CA LYS A 146 1.02 -5.06 -2.24
C LYS A 146 1.12 -4.02 -3.36
N ALA A 147 2.26 -3.35 -3.49
CA ALA A 147 2.49 -2.37 -4.55
C ALA A 147 2.25 -2.98 -5.95
N LEU A 148 2.78 -4.19 -6.21
CA LEU A 148 2.56 -4.92 -7.46
C LEU A 148 1.07 -5.25 -7.69
N ARG A 149 0.33 -5.64 -6.66
CA ARG A 149 -1.12 -5.89 -6.80
C ARG A 149 -1.91 -4.63 -7.12
N GLU A 150 -1.52 -3.49 -6.55
CA GLU A 150 -2.22 -2.22 -6.77
C GLU A 150 -1.88 -1.63 -8.13
N ILE A 151 -0.62 -1.68 -8.56
CA ILE A 151 -0.22 -1.15 -9.87
C ILE A 151 -0.87 -1.93 -11.01
N LYS A 152 -1.06 -3.25 -10.88
CA LYS A 152 -1.75 -4.08 -11.88
C LYS A 152 -3.19 -3.64 -12.18
N ARG A 153 -3.82 -2.86 -11.30
CA ARG A 153 -5.17 -2.32 -11.52
C ARG A 153 -5.16 -1.04 -12.35
N HIS A 154 -4.00 -0.44 -12.55
CA HIS A 154 -3.84 0.75 -13.35
C HIS A 154 -3.97 0.44 -14.84
N ARG A 155 -4.52 1.42 -15.58
CA ARG A 155 -4.55 1.44 -17.04
C ARG A 155 -3.83 2.70 -17.49
N PHE A 156 -2.90 2.55 -18.42
CA PHE A 156 -2.13 3.66 -18.98
C PHE A 156 -2.92 4.33 -20.10
N ASP A 157 -2.49 5.54 -20.47
CA ASP A 157 -3.01 6.21 -21.64
C ASP A 157 -2.62 5.43 -22.92
N PRO A 158 -3.52 5.33 -23.91
CA PRO A 158 -3.19 4.71 -25.20
C PRO A 158 -2.04 5.44 -25.90
N ALA A 159 -1.23 4.68 -26.65
CA ALA A 159 -0.07 5.19 -27.38
C ALA A 159 0.04 4.51 -28.76
N GLU A 160 0.83 5.08 -29.67
CA GLU A 160 0.99 4.56 -31.04
C GLU A 160 1.70 3.20 -31.12
N GLY A 161 2.28 2.72 -30.02
CA GLY A 161 3.01 1.47 -29.95
C GLY A 161 3.14 0.92 -28.54
N ILE A 162 3.78 -0.25 -28.43
CA ILE A 162 4.12 -0.83 -27.13
C ILE A 162 5.10 0.09 -26.41
N GLN A 163 4.88 0.32 -25.13
CA GLN A 163 5.72 1.16 -24.30
C GLN A 163 6.40 0.33 -23.23
N ALA A 164 7.62 0.73 -22.86
CA ALA A 164 8.34 0.20 -21.72
C ALA A 164 8.51 1.33 -20.69
N TYR A 165 8.01 1.12 -19.48
CA TYR A 165 8.08 2.12 -18.41
C TYR A 165 8.85 1.63 -17.20
N THR A 166 9.56 2.55 -16.56
CA THR A 166 10.01 2.45 -15.18
C THR A 166 9.08 3.30 -14.33
N LEU A 167 8.46 2.67 -13.33
CA LEU A 167 7.48 3.26 -12.42
C LEU A 167 8.05 3.27 -11.01
N THR A 168 7.85 4.35 -10.27
CA THR A 168 8.18 4.41 -8.84
C THR A 168 6.90 4.36 -8.03
N VAL A 169 6.87 3.50 -7.00
CA VAL A 169 5.76 3.41 -6.06
C VAL A 169 6.26 3.80 -4.68
N GLU A 170 5.69 4.87 -4.15
CA GLU A 170 5.91 5.29 -2.77
C GLU A 170 5.03 4.43 -1.84
N THR A 171 5.64 3.81 -0.83
CA THR A 171 4.92 2.96 0.12
C THR A 171 5.00 3.55 1.51
N THR A 172 3.83 3.76 2.11
CA THR A 172 3.71 4.15 3.51
C THR A 172 3.10 3.01 4.31
N VAL A 173 3.46 2.97 5.59
CA VAL A 173 2.94 1.98 6.53
C VAL A 173 2.01 2.69 7.49
N ASP A 174 0.79 2.18 7.60
CA ASP A 174 -0.19 2.65 8.58
C ASP A 174 -0.18 1.69 9.79
N TYR A 175 0.37 2.16 10.91
CA TYR A 175 0.41 1.45 12.18
C TYR A 175 -0.90 1.53 12.98
N GLY A 176 -1.87 2.30 12.50
CA GLY A 176 -3.10 2.62 13.20
C GLY A 176 -2.88 3.59 14.37
N PRO A 177 -3.90 3.78 15.23
CA PRO A 177 -3.88 4.79 16.28
C PRO A 177 -3.05 4.37 17.52
N ARG A 178 -2.51 3.15 17.53
CA ARG A 178 -1.74 2.61 18.66
C ARG A 178 -0.29 2.43 18.24
N PRO A 179 0.66 2.44 19.19
CA PRO A 179 2.03 2.05 18.89
C PRO A 179 2.09 0.72 18.14
N CYS A 180 3.05 0.62 17.22
CA CYS A 180 3.37 -0.64 16.59
C CYS A 180 3.89 -1.64 17.65
N ILE A 181 3.80 -2.92 17.30
CA ILE A 181 4.16 -4.06 18.12
C ILE A 181 5.59 -4.45 17.71
N GLU A 182 6.52 -4.38 18.65
CA GLU A 182 7.85 -4.95 18.46
C GLU A 182 7.74 -6.48 18.51
N PRO A 183 8.17 -7.20 17.47
CA PRO A 183 8.13 -8.67 17.47
C PRO A 183 9.10 -9.27 18.49
N HIS A 184 10.17 -8.53 18.85
CA HIS A 184 11.10 -8.89 19.91
C HIS A 184 11.23 -7.75 20.92
N PRO A 185 10.41 -7.70 21.97
CA PRO A 185 10.58 -6.72 23.03
C PRO A 185 11.96 -6.93 23.67
N ARG A 186 12.77 -5.86 23.75
CA ARG A 186 14.04 -5.91 24.50
C ARG A 186 13.70 -6.17 25.97
N VAL A 187 14.15 -7.31 26.49
CA VAL A 187 14.06 -7.68 27.92
C VAL A 187 15.14 -6.94 28.70
#